data_AF-Q7UZC2-F1
#
_entry.id   AF-Q7UZC2-F1
#
_cell.length_a   1.000
_cell.length_b   1.000
_cell.length_c   1.000
_cell.angle_alpha   90.00
_cell.angle_beta   90.00
_cell.angle_gamma   90.00
#
_symmetry.space_group_name_H-M   'P 1'
#
loop_
_entity.id
_entity.type
_entity.pdbx_description
1 polymer ?
#
loop_
_entity_poly.entity_id
_entity_poly.type
_entity_poly.pdbx_seq_one_letter_code
_entity_poly.pdbx_strand_id
1 'polypeptide(L)'
;MQLRSLSAVPAARMLKRLQRREPTTKPVKSRLLQTRIRRNRCQFQCFRMTQKQAKSAIVGPRQFQWQGSGWFGCVVGGSAWLVPMSAILALNGHPLLALVPLGCCLLAILLGIALWHNRDRVRPFRALIGMLMLFSITTPFAWFTVSTNASPDSLELLNWPQSIAITAMVAVICPTIAIWFCFLEYAHHGTSKRASQDA
;
A
#
# COMPACT_ATOMS: atom_id res chain seq x y z
N MET A 1 -42.95 9.80 -34.37
CA MET A 1 -42.72 8.38 -34.75
C MET A 1 -42.56 7.59 -33.45
N GLN A 2 -43.54 6.71 -33.19
CA GLN A 2 -43.62 5.61 -32.22
C GLN A 2 -43.05 5.71 -30.79
N LEU A 3 -44.02 5.82 -29.86
CA LEU A 3 -44.05 5.16 -28.54
C LEU A 3 -44.02 3.63 -28.65
N ARG A 4 -43.47 2.96 -27.62
CA ARG A 4 -43.62 1.56 -27.12
C ARG A 4 -42.23 1.07 -26.64
N SER A 5 -42.01 0.32 -25.57
CA SER A 5 -42.88 -0.57 -24.80
C SER A 5 -42.29 -0.83 -23.40
N LEU A 6 -43.20 -0.95 -22.44
CA LEU A 6 -43.12 -1.66 -21.16
C LEU A 6 -42.70 -3.15 -21.30
N SER A 7 -42.41 -3.76 -20.13
CA SER A 7 -42.36 -5.22 -19.82
C SER A 7 -40.96 -5.84 -19.91
N ALA A 8 -40.45 -6.69 -19.01
CA ALA A 8 -41.03 -7.52 -17.96
C ALA A 8 -39.94 -7.88 -16.93
N VAL A 9 -40.33 -7.97 -15.66
CA VAL A 9 -39.61 -8.69 -14.59
C VAL A 9 -39.76 -10.21 -14.82
N PRO A 10 -38.74 -11.04 -14.52
CA PRO A 10 -39.08 -12.28 -13.80
C PRO A 10 -38.08 -12.69 -12.70
N ALA A 11 -38.63 -12.82 -11.49
CA ALA A 11 -38.72 -14.08 -10.75
C ALA A 11 -37.46 -14.86 -10.32
N ALA A 12 -36.25 -14.28 -10.28
CA ALA A 12 -35.08 -14.98 -9.71
C ALA A 12 -34.99 -14.93 -8.16
N ARG A 13 -36.04 -14.47 -7.46
CA ARG A 13 -36.05 -14.22 -6.01
C ARG A 13 -36.80 -15.28 -5.17
N MET A 14 -37.31 -16.35 -5.78
CA MET A 14 -38.22 -17.30 -5.10
C MET A 14 -37.78 -18.77 -5.04
N LEU A 15 -36.60 -19.13 -5.61
CA LEU A 15 -36.15 -20.52 -5.75
C LEU A 15 -34.90 -20.91 -4.94
N LYS A 16 -34.53 -20.13 -3.91
CA LYS A 16 -33.53 -20.57 -2.90
C LYS A 16 -34.12 -20.76 -1.49
N ARG A 17 -35.44 -20.64 -1.34
CA ARG A 17 -36.17 -20.94 -0.08
C ARG A 17 -36.64 -22.40 0.03
N LEU A 18 -36.29 -23.28 -0.92
CA LEU A 18 -36.71 -24.69 -0.93
C LEU A 18 -35.55 -25.69 -0.97
N GLN A 19 -34.52 -25.43 -0.17
CA GLN A 19 -33.55 -26.44 0.24
C GLN A 19 -33.55 -26.46 1.78
N ARG A 20 -34.71 -26.69 2.42
CA ARG A 20 -35.24 -28.03 2.77
C ARG A 20 -34.10 -28.88 3.34
N ARG A 21 -33.79 -28.71 4.62
CA ARG A 21 -34.31 -29.54 5.73
C ARG A 21 -34.23 -31.04 5.40
N GLU A 22 -33.05 -31.61 5.62
CA GLU A 22 -32.93 -33.03 6.00
C GLU A 22 -32.59 -33.10 7.50
N PRO A 23 -33.41 -33.81 8.31
CA PRO A 23 -33.07 -34.15 9.68
C PRO A 23 -32.28 -35.47 9.67
N THR A 24 -30.95 -35.39 9.69
CA THR A 24 -30.11 -36.57 9.91
C THR A 24 -29.65 -36.60 11.37
N THR A 25 -30.30 -37.47 12.11
CA THR A 25 -29.93 -38.00 13.42
C THR A 25 -28.46 -38.42 13.43
N LYS A 26 -27.60 -37.61 14.09
CA LYS A 26 -26.21 -37.99 14.34
C LYS A 26 -26.07 -38.77 15.66
N PRO A 27 -25.33 -39.88 15.66
CA PRO A 27 -25.21 -40.79 16.80
C PRO A 27 -24.47 -40.17 17.99
N VAL A 28 -24.93 -40.54 19.19
CA VAL A 28 -24.47 -40.14 20.53
C VAL A 28 -23.11 -40.80 20.87
N LYS A 29 -22.13 -40.73 19.97
CA LYS A 29 -20.78 -41.32 20.15
C LYS A 29 -19.65 -40.38 19.68
N SER A 30 -19.80 -39.08 19.92
CA SER A 30 -18.76 -38.08 19.59
C SER A 30 -18.65 -36.96 20.64
N ARG A 31 -19.06 -37.23 21.89
CA ARG A 31 -18.86 -36.31 23.03
C ARG A 31 -17.49 -36.41 23.70
N LEU A 32 -16.69 -37.45 23.42
CA LEU A 32 -15.35 -37.60 24.01
C LEU A 32 -14.21 -37.15 23.07
N LEU A 33 -14.46 -37.04 21.77
CA LEU A 33 -13.45 -36.55 20.80
C LEU A 33 -13.61 -35.05 20.45
N GLN A 34 -14.79 -34.45 20.68
CA GLN A 34 -14.96 -32.99 20.54
C GLN A 34 -14.25 -32.18 21.64
N THR A 35 -13.98 -32.78 22.79
CA THR A 35 -13.35 -32.11 23.93
C THR A 35 -11.84 -31.90 23.72
N ARG A 36 -11.19 -32.71 22.87
CA ARG A 36 -9.77 -32.50 22.51
C ARG A 36 -9.57 -31.37 21.49
N ILE A 37 -10.52 -31.15 20.57
CA ILE A 37 -10.41 -30.07 19.57
C ILE A 37 -10.70 -28.69 20.17
N ARG A 38 -11.45 -28.61 21.28
CA ARG A 38 -11.64 -27.34 22.01
C ARG A 38 -10.41 -26.90 22.81
N ARG A 39 -9.52 -27.82 23.22
CA ARG A 39 -8.31 -27.46 23.99
C ARG A 39 -7.23 -26.77 23.16
N ASN A 40 -7.13 -27.09 21.87
CA ASN A 40 -6.12 -26.47 20.99
C ASN A 40 -6.52 -25.08 20.48
N ARG A 41 -7.77 -24.64 20.64
CA ARG A 41 -8.17 -23.26 20.32
C ARG A 41 -7.83 -22.25 21.42
N CYS A 42 -7.69 -22.68 22.68
CA CYS A 42 -7.26 -21.80 23.76
C CYS A 42 -5.76 -21.50 23.72
N GLN A 43 -4.91 -22.40 23.21
CA GLN A 43 -3.49 -22.10 23.06
C GLN A 43 -3.18 -21.13 21.92
N PHE A 44 -3.95 -21.15 20.84
CA PHE A 44 -3.78 -20.18 19.75
C PHE A 44 -4.28 -18.77 20.11
N GLN A 45 -5.10 -18.62 21.15
CA GLN A 45 -5.48 -17.31 21.71
C GLN A 45 -4.47 -16.76 22.72
N CYS A 46 -3.71 -17.62 23.42
CA CYS A 46 -2.73 -17.16 24.40
C CYS A 46 -1.43 -16.61 23.76
N PHE A 47 -1.08 -17.05 22.54
CA PHE A 47 0.02 -16.44 21.78
C PHE A 47 -0.31 -15.03 21.24
N ARG A 48 -1.53 -14.54 21.49
CA ARG A 48 -1.97 -13.17 21.16
C ARG A 48 -1.93 -12.22 22.37
N MET A 49 -1.34 -12.61 23.50
CA MET A 49 -1.31 -11.81 24.74
C MET A 49 0.10 -11.38 25.18
N THR A 50 1.03 -11.24 24.25
CA THR A 50 2.18 -10.31 24.37
C THR A 50 2.08 -9.20 23.32
N GLN A 51 0.86 -8.76 23.03
CA GLN A 51 0.65 -7.43 22.49
C GLN A 51 0.99 -6.43 23.62
N LYS A 52 2.31 -6.20 23.83
CA LYS A 52 2.85 -5.03 24.53
C LYS A 52 1.92 -3.87 24.20
N GLN A 53 1.38 -3.19 25.21
CA GLN A 53 0.46 -2.06 25.05
C GLN A 53 0.94 -1.18 23.91
N ALA A 54 0.38 -1.42 22.72
CA ALA A 54 0.82 -0.79 21.52
C ALA A 54 0.17 0.57 21.61
N LYS A 55 0.99 1.59 21.91
CA LYS A 55 0.67 3.02 21.77
C LYS A 55 -0.43 3.16 20.72
N SER A 56 -1.64 3.46 21.20
CA SER A 56 -2.85 3.37 20.39
C SER A 56 -2.71 4.41 19.29
N ALA A 57 -2.40 3.94 18.08
CA ALA A 57 -2.28 4.81 16.93
C ALA A 57 -3.61 5.55 16.75
N ILE A 58 -3.54 6.85 16.44
CA ILE A 58 -4.74 7.63 16.12
C ILE A 58 -5.47 6.92 14.99
N VAL A 59 -6.64 6.34 15.31
CA VAL A 59 -7.55 5.79 14.31
C VAL A 59 -8.20 7.00 13.66
N GLY A 60 -7.69 7.38 12.50
CA GLY A 60 -8.34 8.40 11.68
C GLY A 60 -9.73 7.91 11.26
N PRO A 61 -10.72 8.80 11.11
CA PRO A 61 -12.07 8.44 10.66
C PRO A 61 -12.15 7.99 9.18
N ARG A 62 -11.04 7.50 8.59
CA ARG A 62 -10.89 7.29 7.14
C ARG A 62 -10.26 5.93 6.80
N GLN A 63 -10.29 5.59 5.52
CA GLN A 63 -9.75 4.36 4.94
C GLN A 63 -8.23 4.17 5.14
N PHE A 64 -7.49 5.25 5.43
CA PHE A 64 -6.06 5.18 5.70
C PHE A 64 -5.78 4.91 7.17
N GLN A 65 -5.61 3.64 7.51
CA GLN A 65 -5.11 3.20 8.82
C GLN A 65 -3.60 2.99 8.78
N TRP A 66 -2.91 3.21 9.90
CA TRP A 66 -1.49 2.87 10.06
C TRP A 66 -1.30 1.34 10.04
N GLN A 67 -1.16 0.77 8.85
CA GLN A 67 -0.79 -0.64 8.67
C GLN A 67 0.73 -0.74 8.55
N GLY A 68 1.38 -1.34 9.55
CA GLY A 68 2.85 -1.46 9.57
C GLY A 68 3.40 -2.19 8.35
N SER A 69 2.81 -3.33 7.99
CA SER A 69 3.23 -4.09 6.81
C SER A 69 3.12 -3.28 5.51
N GLY A 70 2.03 -2.52 5.33
CA GLY A 70 1.85 -1.66 4.16
C GLY A 70 2.84 -0.50 4.12
N TRP A 71 3.10 0.15 5.26
CA TRP A 71 4.05 1.25 5.36
C TRP A 71 5.47 0.80 5.04
N PHE A 72 5.99 -0.19 5.75
CA PHE A 72 7.35 -0.67 5.52
C PHE A 72 7.51 -1.29 4.13
N GLY A 73 6.50 -2.04 3.64
CA GLY A 73 6.52 -2.58 2.28
C GLY A 73 6.60 -1.50 1.21
N CYS A 74 5.90 -0.37 1.39
CA CYS A 74 5.97 0.76 0.47
C CYS A 74 7.32 1.47 0.52
N VAL A 75 7.86 1.75 1.72
CA VAL A 75 9.16 2.41 1.88
C VAL A 75 10.28 1.54 1.29
N VAL A 76 10.34 0.27 1.69
CA VAL A 76 11.37 -0.68 1.21
C VAL A 76 11.19 -0.95 -0.28
N GLY A 77 9.97 -1.20 -0.75
CA GLY A 77 9.70 -1.45 -2.18
C GLY A 77 10.04 -0.25 -3.07
N GLY A 78 9.73 0.96 -2.61
CA GLY A 78 10.04 2.20 -3.33
C GLY A 78 11.52 2.55 -3.36
N SER A 79 12.30 2.13 -2.37
CA SER A 79 13.75 2.39 -2.30
C SER A 79 14.62 1.22 -2.74
N ALA A 80 14.07 0.00 -2.84
CA ALA A 80 14.85 -1.22 -3.11
C ALA A 80 15.62 -1.17 -4.42
N TRP A 81 15.05 -0.59 -5.47
CA TRP A 81 15.69 -0.52 -6.79
C TRP A 81 16.92 0.40 -6.85
N LEU A 82 17.07 1.32 -5.88
CA LEU A 82 18.26 2.18 -5.77
C LEU A 82 19.51 1.42 -5.30
N VAL A 83 19.33 0.29 -4.61
CA VAL A 83 20.43 -0.53 -4.08
C VAL A 83 21.21 -1.23 -5.20
N PRO A 84 20.60 -2.02 -6.12
CA PRO A 84 21.35 -2.62 -7.21
C PRO A 84 21.93 -1.56 -8.16
N MET A 85 21.24 -0.43 -8.33
CA MET A 85 21.76 0.72 -9.09
C MET A 85 23.06 1.26 -8.49
N SER A 86 23.08 1.53 -7.17
CA SER A 86 24.29 1.94 -6.46
C SER A 86 25.41 0.89 -6.56
N ALA A 87 25.08 -0.39 -6.38
CA ALA A 87 26.06 -1.48 -6.45
C ALA A 87 26.72 -1.58 -7.82
N ILE A 88 25.95 -1.52 -8.91
CA ILE A 88 26.48 -1.54 -10.29
C ILE A 88 27.37 -0.33 -10.55
N LEU A 89 26.98 0.87 -10.09
CA LEU A 89 27.80 2.08 -10.24
C LEU A 89 29.13 1.99 -9.47
N ALA A 90 29.11 1.41 -8.26
CA ALA A 90 30.31 1.25 -7.45
C ALA A 90 31.29 0.25 -8.09
N LEU A 91 30.77 -0.85 -8.66
CA LEU A 91 31.58 -1.88 -9.33
C LEU A 91 32.22 -1.36 -10.63
N ASN A 92 31.57 -0.43 -11.34
CA ASN A 92 32.08 0.17 -12.57
C ASN A 92 33.03 1.36 -12.35
N GLY A 93 33.61 1.51 -11.14
CA GLY A 93 34.63 2.53 -10.87
C GLY A 93 34.09 3.95 -10.64
N HIS A 94 32.77 4.10 -10.41
CA HIS A 94 32.13 5.39 -10.08
C HIS A 94 31.59 5.42 -8.64
N PRO A 95 32.45 5.29 -7.60
CA PRO A 95 31.99 5.19 -6.20
C PRO A 95 31.31 6.47 -5.71
N LEU A 96 31.77 7.66 -6.15
CA LEU A 96 31.13 8.93 -5.81
C LEU A 96 29.70 9.03 -6.38
N LEU A 97 29.50 8.51 -7.60
CA LEU A 97 28.19 8.51 -8.23
C LEU A 97 27.25 7.50 -7.56
N ALA A 98 27.79 6.35 -7.11
CA ALA A 98 27.05 5.34 -6.36
C ALA A 98 26.51 5.85 -5.02
N LEU A 99 27.15 6.84 -4.40
CA LEU A 99 26.67 7.47 -3.16
C LEU A 99 25.37 8.23 -3.34
N VAL A 100 25.06 8.71 -4.55
CA VAL A 100 23.83 9.48 -4.81
C VAL A 100 22.57 8.60 -4.65
N PRO A 101 22.37 7.50 -5.41
CA PRO A 101 21.21 6.63 -5.22
C PRO A 101 21.20 5.97 -3.84
N LEU A 102 22.38 5.63 -3.28
CA LEU A 102 22.48 5.09 -1.91
C LEU A 102 22.00 6.10 -0.87
N GLY A 103 22.43 7.36 -0.98
CA GLY A 103 22.02 8.45 -0.13
C GLY A 103 20.52 8.72 -0.21
N CYS A 104 19.94 8.70 -1.42
CA CYS A 104 18.49 8.79 -1.61
C CYS A 104 17.73 7.63 -0.95
N CYS A 105 18.26 6.40 -1.06
CA CYS A 105 17.68 5.22 -0.42
C CYS A 105 17.69 5.35 1.11
N LEU A 106 18.84 5.72 1.69
CA LEU A 106 18.98 5.93 3.12
C LEU A 106 18.07 7.05 3.63
N LEU A 107 17.98 8.16 2.89
CA LEU A 107 17.11 9.28 3.24
C LEU A 107 15.63 8.85 3.29
N ALA A 108 15.18 8.08 2.30
CA ALA A 108 13.81 7.57 2.26
C ALA A 108 13.52 6.60 3.43
N ILE A 109 14.45 5.70 3.73
CA ILE A 109 14.32 4.76 4.85
C ILE A 109 14.30 5.51 6.19
N LEU A 110 15.24 6.45 6.41
CA LEU A 110 15.32 7.25 7.62
C LEU A 110 14.05 8.07 7.83
N LEU A 111 13.53 8.72 6.78
CA LEU A 111 12.28 9.47 6.88
C LEU A 111 11.09 8.53 7.16
N GLY A 112 11.05 7.37 6.50
CA GLY A 112 10.03 6.34 6.74
C GLY A 112 10.00 5.85 8.18
N ILE A 113 11.18 5.63 8.78
CA ILE A 113 11.33 5.25 10.19
C ILE A 113 10.97 6.41 11.12
N ALA A 114 11.44 7.63 10.83
CA ALA A 114 11.14 8.81 11.64
C ALA A 114 9.64 9.12 11.68
N LEU A 115 8.95 9.02 10.54
CA LEU A 115 7.49 9.17 10.46
C LEU A 115 6.76 8.05 11.20
N TRP A 116 7.25 6.82 11.12
CA TRP A 116 6.70 5.71 11.89
C TRP A 116 6.85 5.91 13.40
N HIS A 117 8.00 6.41 13.86
CA HIS A 117 8.21 6.76 15.27
C HIS A 117 7.26 7.88 15.72
N ASN A 118 6.98 8.85 14.84
CA ASN A 118 6.07 9.96 15.08
C ASN A 118 4.60 9.66 14.73
N ARG A 119 4.23 8.38 14.54
CA ARG A 119 2.87 7.95 14.17
C ARG A 119 1.77 8.43 15.12
N ASP A 120 2.11 8.71 16.38
CA ASP A 120 1.15 9.18 17.38
C ASP A 120 0.76 10.65 17.16
N ARG A 121 1.58 11.44 16.45
CA ARG A 121 1.36 12.87 16.21
C ARG A 121 1.00 13.19 14.76
N VAL A 122 1.41 12.35 13.81
CA VAL A 122 1.23 12.60 12.39
C VAL A 122 0.08 11.78 11.82
N ARG A 123 -0.84 12.45 11.12
CA ARG A 123 -1.93 11.78 10.40
C ARG A 123 -1.36 10.93 9.25
N PRO A 124 -1.84 9.69 9.04
CA PRO A 124 -1.29 8.77 8.04
C PRO A 124 -1.29 9.34 6.63
N PHE A 125 -2.34 10.09 6.26
CA PHE A 125 -2.41 10.76 4.96
C PHE A 125 -1.28 11.78 4.74
N ARG A 126 -0.98 12.63 5.73
CA ARG A 126 0.11 13.61 5.64
C ARG A 126 1.47 12.94 5.53
N ALA A 127 1.68 11.85 6.28
CA ALA A 127 2.91 11.07 6.21
C ALA A 127 3.09 10.43 4.82
N LEU A 128 2.02 9.86 4.25
CA LEU A 128 2.05 9.25 2.92
C LEU A 128 2.35 10.28 1.82
N ILE A 129 1.66 11.42 1.80
CA ILE A 129 1.93 12.49 0.83
C ILE A 129 3.36 13.03 1.00
N GLY A 130 3.84 13.21 2.24
CA GLY A 130 5.22 13.65 2.49
C GLY A 130 6.26 12.68 1.90
N MET A 131 6.08 11.37 2.11
CA MET A 131 6.95 10.35 1.51
C MET A 131 6.87 10.35 -0.02
N LEU A 132 5.68 10.49 -0.58
CA LEU A 132 5.49 10.49 -2.03
C LEU A 132 6.10 11.74 -2.69
N MET A 133 6.02 12.90 -2.02
CA MET A 133 6.73 14.11 -2.44
C MET A 133 8.25 13.95 -2.36
N LEU A 134 8.76 13.30 -1.31
CA LEU A 134 10.19 12.97 -1.24
C LEU A 134 10.60 12.09 -2.43
N PHE A 135 9.88 11.00 -2.70
CA PHE A 135 10.14 10.12 -3.85
C PHE A 135 10.03 10.86 -5.18
N SER A 136 9.11 11.82 -5.30
CA SER A 136 8.95 12.66 -6.50
C SER A 136 10.16 13.55 -6.78
N ILE A 137 10.99 13.83 -5.78
CA ILE A 137 12.20 14.67 -5.95
C ILE A 137 13.43 13.77 -6.04
N THR A 138 13.58 12.80 -5.13
CA THR A 138 14.78 11.95 -5.05
C THR A 138 14.90 11.02 -6.25
N THR A 139 13.79 10.52 -6.78
CA THR A 139 13.79 9.60 -7.94
C THR A 139 14.30 10.28 -9.20
N PRO A 140 13.72 11.40 -9.69
CA PRO A 140 14.24 12.07 -10.87
C PRO A 140 15.63 12.64 -10.64
N PHE A 141 15.96 13.05 -9.41
CA PHE A 141 17.31 13.51 -9.08
C PHE A 141 18.35 12.38 -9.27
N ALA A 142 18.16 11.23 -8.60
CA ALA A 142 19.06 10.09 -8.75
C ALA A 142 19.12 9.58 -10.20
N TRP A 143 17.96 9.55 -10.88
CA TRP A 143 17.86 9.17 -12.28
C TRP A 143 18.68 10.09 -13.20
N PHE A 144 18.49 11.41 -13.07
CA PHE A 144 19.17 12.41 -13.89
C PHE A 144 20.68 12.44 -13.64
N THR A 145 21.09 12.31 -12.38
CA THR A 145 22.51 12.24 -12.02
C THR A 145 23.20 11.05 -12.67
N VAL A 146 22.55 9.87 -12.68
CA VAL A 146 23.11 8.68 -13.33
C VAL A 146 23.07 8.79 -14.85
N SER A 147 21.99 9.29 -15.44
CA SER A 147 21.91 9.44 -16.90
C SER A 147 22.94 10.41 -17.48
N THR A 148 23.37 11.41 -16.70
CA THR A 148 24.31 12.45 -17.16
C THR A 148 25.77 12.14 -16.88
N ASN A 149 26.09 11.35 -15.84
CA ASN A 149 27.46 11.14 -15.39
C ASN A 149 27.95 9.67 -15.48
N ALA A 150 27.06 8.70 -15.72
CA ALA A 150 27.47 7.30 -15.79
C ALA A 150 28.11 6.96 -17.15
N SER A 151 29.06 6.02 -17.13
CA SER A 151 29.65 5.46 -18.35
C SER A 151 28.62 4.67 -19.16
N PRO A 152 28.79 4.57 -20.50
CA PRO A 152 27.90 3.79 -21.35
C PRO A 152 27.83 2.31 -20.94
N ASP A 153 28.95 1.72 -20.53
CA ASP A 153 29.00 0.32 -20.06
C ASP A 153 28.12 0.10 -18.81
N SER A 154 28.13 1.06 -17.88
CA SER A 154 27.27 1.01 -16.69
C SER A 154 25.78 1.10 -17.05
N LEU A 155 25.45 1.94 -18.04
CA LEU A 155 24.07 2.12 -18.52
C LEU A 155 23.57 0.88 -19.26
N GLU A 156 24.43 0.19 -20.01
CA GLU A 156 24.12 -1.08 -20.68
C GLU A 156 23.82 -2.18 -19.66
N LEU A 157 24.64 -2.31 -18.61
CA LEU A 157 24.39 -3.25 -17.51
C LEU A 157 23.09 -2.98 -16.77
N LEU A 158 22.68 -1.72 -16.66
CA LEU A 158 21.42 -1.31 -16.05
C LEU A 158 20.20 -1.43 -16.99
N ASN A 159 20.41 -1.80 -18.27
CA ASN A 159 19.39 -1.72 -19.32
C ASN A 159 18.72 -0.33 -19.35
N TRP A 160 19.52 0.73 -19.24
CA TRP A 160 19.01 2.08 -19.04
C TRP A 160 18.23 2.58 -20.26
N PRO A 161 16.99 3.05 -20.09
CA PRO A 161 16.18 3.51 -21.21
C PRO A 161 16.75 4.81 -21.78
N GLN A 162 17.03 4.82 -23.08
CA GLN A 162 17.57 5.99 -23.80
C GLN A 162 16.48 6.98 -24.23
N SER A 163 15.20 6.60 -24.11
CA SER A 163 14.09 7.46 -24.55
C SER A 163 13.79 8.55 -23.52
N ILE A 164 13.82 9.80 -23.98
CA ILE A 164 13.42 10.99 -23.20
C ILE A 164 12.00 10.83 -22.64
N ALA A 165 11.11 10.17 -23.37
CA ALA A 165 9.73 9.93 -22.94
C ALA A 165 9.67 9.09 -21.65
N ILE A 166 10.52 8.06 -21.53
CA ILE A 166 10.56 7.19 -20.35
C ILE A 166 11.07 7.98 -19.14
N THR A 167 12.13 8.78 -19.32
CA THR A 167 12.65 9.67 -18.27
C THR A 167 11.61 10.67 -17.79
N ALA A 168 10.85 11.28 -18.71
CA ALA A 168 9.75 12.18 -18.36
C ALA A 168 8.63 11.45 -17.59
N MET A 169 8.27 10.23 -18.00
CA MET A 169 7.26 9.43 -17.30
C MET A 169 7.67 9.12 -15.85
N VAL A 170 8.92 8.76 -15.60
CA VAL A 170 9.44 8.50 -14.24
C VAL A 170 9.28 9.73 -13.35
N ALA A 171 9.56 10.92 -13.87
CA ALA A 171 9.40 12.17 -13.13
C ALA A 171 7.92 12.52 -12.83
N VAL A 172 6.98 12.12 -13.70
CA VAL A 172 5.56 12.50 -13.62
C VAL A 172 4.70 11.47 -12.87
N ILE A 173 5.11 10.21 -12.77
CA ILE A 173 4.34 9.15 -12.10
C ILE A 173 4.08 9.49 -10.62
N CYS A 174 5.13 9.81 -9.85
CA CYS A 174 5.00 10.11 -8.43
C CYS A 174 4.08 11.32 -8.15
N PRO A 175 4.22 12.48 -8.81
CA PRO A 175 3.34 13.63 -8.56
C PRO A 175 1.91 13.36 -9.03
N THR A 176 1.70 12.59 -10.10
CA THR A 176 0.37 12.20 -10.55
C THR A 176 -0.35 11.35 -9.49
N ILE A 177 0.34 10.37 -8.90
CA ILE A 177 -0.22 9.56 -7.80
C ILE A 177 -0.51 10.44 -6.58
N ALA A 178 0.36 11.41 -6.28
CA ALA A 178 0.15 12.34 -5.16
C ALA A 178 -1.10 13.20 -5.36
N ILE A 179 -1.25 13.79 -6.55
CA ILE A 179 -2.43 14.58 -6.93
C ILE A 179 -3.69 13.71 -6.88
N TRP A 180 -3.62 12.48 -7.37
CA TRP A 180 -4.73 11.53 -7.30
C TRP A 180 -5.17 11.24 -5.86
N PHE A 181 -4.23 10.97 -4.95
CA PHE A 181 -4.55 10.79 -3.53
C PHE A 181 -5.12 12.05 -2.87
N CYS A 182 -4.62 13.23 -3.23
CA CYS A 182 -5.22 14.49 -2.81
C CYS A 182 -6.68 14.59 -3.28
N PHE A 183 -6.96 14.27 -4.55
CA PHE A 183 -8.31 14.32 -5.10
C PHE A 183 -9.27 13.36 -4.36
N LEU A 184 -8.83 12.14 -4.06
CA LEU A 184 -9.61 11.18 -3.26
C LEU A 184 -9.92 11.71 -1.85
N GLU A 185 -8.97 12.39 -1.22
CA GLU A 185 -9.15 12.98 0.11
C GLU A 185 -10.15 14.16 0.08
N TYR A 186 -10.13 14.98 -0.97
CA TYR A 186 -11.07 16.09 -1.19
C TYR A 186 -12.49 15.63 -1.53
N ALA A 187 -12.63 14.63 -2.40
CA ALA A 187 -13.93 14.08 -2.79
C ALA A 187 -14.74 13.59 -1.57
N HIS A 188 -14.06 13.01 -0.57
CA HIS A 188 -14.70 12.53 0.65
C HIS A 188 -15.19 13.65 1.58
N HIS A 189 -14.58 14.84 1.54
CA HIS A 189 -15.04 15.98 2.34
C HIS A 189 -16.35 16.57 1.83
N GLY A 190 -16.60 16.51 0.51
CA GLY A 190 -17.82 17.05 -0.09
C GLY A 190 -19.08 16.24 0.23
N THR A 191 -18.95 14.91 0.32
CA THR A 191 -20.10 14.02 0.57
C THR A 191 -20.57 14.03 2.02
N SER A 192 -19.64 14.11 2.98
CA SER A 192 -19.99 14.15 4.41
C SER A 192 -20.73 15.43 4.83
N LYS A 193 -20.44 16.57 4.21
CA LYS A 193 -21.17 17.82 4.48
C LYS A 193 -22.62 17.76 4.00
N ARG A 194 -22.88 17.18 2.83
CA ARG A 194 -24.24 17.03 2.30
C ARG A 194 -25.10 16.12 3.17
N ALA A 195 -24.56 14.97 3.58
CA ALA A 195 -25.29 14.02 4.44
C ALA A 195 -25.68 14.58 5.82
N SER A 196 -24.97 15.58 6.34
CA SER A 196 -25.30 16.23 7.62
C SER A 196 -26.27 17.41 7.46
N GLN A 197 -26.50 17.86 6.23
CA GLN A 197 -27.38 18.99 5.92
C GLN A 197 -28.79 18.52 5.52
N ASP A 198 -28.90 17.23 5.13
CA ASP A 198 -30.15 16.55 4.78
C ASP A 198 -30.75 15.74 5.94
N ALA A 199 -30.16 15.81 7.14
CA ALA A 199 -30.58 15.13 8.37
C ALA A 199 -31.05 16.13 9.43
#